data_AF-A0A2I0R228-F1
#
_entry.id   AF-A0A2I0R228-F1
#
_cell.length_a   1.000
_cell.length_b   1.000
_cell.length_c   1.000
_cell.angle_alpha   90.00
_cell.angle_beta   90.00
_cell.angle_gamma   90.00
#
_symmetry.space_group_name_H-M   'P 1'
#
loop_
_entity.id
_entity.type
_entity.pdbx_description
1 polymer ?
#
loop_
_entity_poly.entity_id
_entity_poly.type
_entity_poly.pdbx_seq_one_letter_code
_entity_poly.pdbx_strand_id
1 'polypeptide(L)'
;MNDEITTIDESTNNTPKKVPNFLLVLVVLSGLYISTSLIGSVMSIFSGPLSEEALEEELAVLYTSISEVKASGLGEQFVQILETVINHTIFVNNEAFYMTHLTTLITLLVGLVSIVFMLKLKKIGFHLYILYSFLPIVFMYIITPSELILTFSVIITVITSALFALLYGLNLKHMK
;
A
#
# COMPACT_ATOMS: atom_id res chain seq x y z
N MET A 1 -62.90 14.96 26.41
CA MET A 1 -61.69 15.79 26.63
C MET A 1 -60.56 14.81 26.87
N ASN A 2 -60.16 14.10 25.81
CA ASN A 2 -59.06 14.46 24.90
C ASN A 2 -57.71 14.36 25.61
N ASP A 3 -57.21 13.13 25.65
CA ASP A 3 -55.89 12.73 25.15
C ASP A 3 -54.81 13.81 25.27
N GLU A 4 -54.08 13.77 26.39
CA GLU A 4 -52.70 14.22 26.45
C GLU A 4 -51.88 13.34 25.49
N ILE A 5 -51.75 13.82 24.26
CA ILE A 5 -50.75 13.35 23.32
C ILE A 5 -49.40 13.73 23.92
N THR A 6 -48.80 12.79 24.63
CA THR A 6 -47.38 12.76 24.93
C THR A 6 -46.65 12.65 23.59
N THR A 7 -46.34 13.80 23.00
CA THR A 7 -45.33 13.90 21.94
C THR A 7 -44.01 13.49 22.56
N ILE A 8 -43.70 12.20 22.48
CA ILE A 8 -42.36 11.69 22.73
C ILE A 8 -41.49 12.41 21.70
N ASP A 9 -40.75 13.38 22.21
CA ASP A 9 -39.72 14.11 21.50
C ASP A 9 -38.72 13.08 20.97
N GLU A 10 -38.94 12.68 19.72
CA GLU A 10 -38.02 11.91 18.88
C GLU A 10 -36.85 12.84 18.52
N SER A 11 -36.23 13.41 19.55
CA SER A 11 -34.90 13.99 19.49
C SER A 11 -33.99 12.86 19.03
N THR A 12 -33.80 12.83 17.71
CA THR A 12 -32.73 12.07 17.06
C THR A 12 -31.49 12.24 17.92
N ASN A 13 -31.15 11.19 18.66
CA ASN A 13 -29.94 11.09 19.47
C ASN A 13 -28.75 11.18 18.50
N ASN A 14 -28.41 12.41 18.10
CA ASN A 14 -27.25 12.81 17.31
C ASN A 14 -25.98 12.69 18.16
N THR A 15 -25.89 11.61 18.95
CA THR A 15 -24.62 11.24 19.56
C THR A 15 -23.70 10.79 18.42
N PRO A 16 -22.53 11.43 18.26
CA PRO A 16 -21.61 11.07 17.19
C PRO A 16 -21.25 9.59 17.34
N LYS A 17 -21.54 8.80 16.30
CA LYS A 17 -21.28 7.36 16.32
C LYS A 17 -19.78 7.13 16.50
N LYS A 18 -19.40 6.59 17.66
CA LYS A 18 -18.01 6.29 18.00
C LYS A 18 -17.43 5.29 17.01
N VAL A 19 -16.21 5.55 16.53
CA VAL A 19 -15.45 4.61 15.69
C VAL A 19 -15.15 3.34 16.51
N PRO A 20 -15.49 2.14 16.01
CA PRO A 20 -15.15 0.89 16.70
C PRO A 20 -13.64 0.74 16.89
N ASN A 21 -13.20 0.29 18.06
CA ASN A 21 -11.77 0.13 18.36
C ASN A 21 -11.04 -0.75 17.33
N PHE A 22 -11.67 -1.83 16.87
CA PHE A 22 -11.07 -2.70 15.85
C PHE A 22 -10.84 -1.97 14.53
N LEU A 23 -11.82 -1.19 14.06
CA LEU A 23 -11.65 -0.34 12.88
C LEU A 23 -10.54 0.69 13.07
N LEU A 24 -10.45 1.29 14.26
CA LEU A 24 -9.40 2.26 14.59
C LEU A 24 -8.00 1.64 14.50
N VAL A 25 -7.80 0.44 15.04
CA VAL A 25 -6.52 -0.28 14.94
C VAL A 25 -6.13 -0.50 13.47
N LEU A 26 -7.07 -0.96 12.64
CA LEU A 26 -6.79 -1.17 11.21
C LEU A 26 -6.42 0.15 10.52
N VAL A 27 -7.17 1.23 10.77
CA VAL A 27 -6.85 2.56 10.23
C VAL A 27 -5.47 3.04 10.68
N VAL A 28 -5.08 2.82 11.93
CA VAL A 28 -3.75 3.20 12.43
C VAL A 28 -2.65 2.40 11.74
N LEU A 29 -2.82 1.09 11.57
CA LEU A 29 -1.85 0.24 10.85
C LEU A 29 -1.70 0.66 9.39
N SER A 30 -2.80 0.86 8.68
CA SER A 30 -2.78 1.35 7.29
C SER A 30 -2.20 2.77 7.22
N GLY A 31 -2.57 3.64 8.16
CA GLY A 31 -2.08 5.01 8.24
C GLY A 31 -0.58 5.09 8.47
N LEU A 32 -0.01 4.20 9.30
CA LEU A 32 1.43 4.11 9.52
C LEU A 32 2.15 3.76 8.21
N TYR A 33 1.70 2.70 7.53
CA TYR A 33 2.26 2.29 6.23
C TYR A 33 2.15 3.39 5.17
N ILE A 34 0.98 4.02 5.06
CA ILE A 34 0.75 5.12 4.10
C ILE A 34 1.68 6.29 4.42
N SER A 35 1.82 6.67 5.69
CA SER A 35 2.64 7.81 6.10
C SER A 35 4.12 7.59 5.82
N THR A 36 4.66 6.42 6.18
CA THR A 36 6.07 6.10 5.91
C THR A 36 6.35 6.04 4.41
N SER A 37 5.47 5.42 3.64
CA SER A 37 5.60 5.32 2.18
C SER A 37 5.46 6.67 1.50
N LEU A 38 4.60 7.56 2.02
CA LEU A 38 4.41 8.91 1.49
C LEU A 38 5.67 9.75 1.71
N ILE A 39 6.23 9.72 2.92
CA ILE A 39 7.49 10.41 3.23
C ILE A 39 8.61 9.88 2.32
N GLY A 40 8.76 8.55 2.21
CA GLY A 40 9.77 7.94 1.34
C GLY A 40 9.63 8.39 -0.11
N SER A 41 8.41 8.32 -0.67
CA SER A 41 8.16 8.68 -2.07
C SER A 41 8.39 10.17 -2.35
N VAL A 42 7.97 11.05 -1.44
CA VAL A 42 8.22 12.49 -1.55
C VAL A 42 9.73 12.76 -1.50
N MET A 43 10.44 12.18 -0.53
CA MET A 43 11.90 12.32 -0.41
C MET A 43 12.62 11.82 -1.66
N SER A 44 12.26 10.65 -2.20
CA SER A 44 12.83 10.12 -3.43
C SER A 44 12.64 11.07 -4.62
N ILE A 45 11.46 11.64 -4.80
CA ILE A 45 11.21 12.58 -5.91
C ILE A 45 12.10 13.82 -5.79
N PHE A 46 12.29 14.35 -4.58
CA PHE A 46 13.17 15.50 -4.35
C PHE A 46 14.65 15.16 -4.49
N SER A 47 15.07 13.97 -4.07
CA SER A 47 16.45 13.50 -4.20
C SER A 47 16.82 13.11 -5.64
N GLY A 48 15.83 12.68 -6.44
CA GLY A 48 16.06 12.14 -7.77
C GLY A 48 16.60 10.71 -7.76
N PRO A 49 16.83 10.13 -8.96
CA PRO A 49 17.48 8.83 -9.08
C PRO A 49 18.91 8.88 -8.53
N LEU A 50 19.43 7.72 -8.14
CA LEU A 50 20.81 7.57 -7.72
C LEU A 50 21.77 7.95 -8.86
N SER A 51 22.90 8.55 -8.49
CA SER A 51 24.03 8.69 -9.42
C SER A 51 24.56 7.31 -9.80
N GLU A 52 25.29 7.24 -10.92
CA GLU A 52 25.92 6.00 -11.37
C GLU A 52 26.82 5.38 -10.29
N GLU A 53 27.65 6.19 -9.64
CA GLU A 53 28.51 5.75 -8.53
C GLU A 53 27.72 5.19 -7.33
N ALA A 54 26.66 5.87 -6.91
CA ALA A 54 25.83 5.42 -5.79
C ALA A 54 25.03 4.15 -6.14
N LEU A 55 24.58 4.04 -7.38
CA LEU A 55 23.91 2.85 -7.88
C LEU A 55 24.88 1.66 -7.93
N GLU A 56 26.11 1.86 -8.43
CA GLU A 56 27.14 0.82 -8.45
C GLU A 56 27.46 0.31 -7.03
N GLU A 57 27.55 1.20 -6.04
CA GLU A 57 27.76 0.82 -4.64
C GLU A 57 26.61 -0.06 -4.12
N GLU A 58 25.36 0.32 -4.37
CA GLU A 58 24.19 -0.48 -4.00
C GLU A 58 24.19 -1.84 -4.69
N LEU A 59 24.50 -1.89 -5.98
CA LEU A 59 24.54 -3.12 -6.76
C LEU A 59 25.68 -4.05 -6.31
N ALA A 60 26.82 -3.52 -5.87
CA ALA A 60 27.93 -4.33 -5.38
C ALA A 60 27.54 -5.23 -4.19
N VAL A 61 26.64 -4.74 -3.33
CA VAL A 61 26.09 -5.53 -2.21
C VAL A 61 25.24 -6.70 -2.72
N LEU A 62 24.42 -6.47 -3.75
CA LEU A 62 23.59 -7.51 -4.35
C LEU A 62 24.43 -8.55 -5.12
N TYR A 63 25.47 -8.11 -5.84
CA TYR A 63 26.40 -9.03 -6.51
C TYR A 63 27.20 -9.89 -5.51
N THR A 64 27.58 -9.31 -4.36
CA THR A 64 28.19 -10.09 -3.27
C THR A 64 27.23 -11.16 -2.77
N SER A 65 25.95 -10.81 -2.58
CA SER A 65 24.90 -11.76 -2.17
C SER A 65 24.73 -12.92 -3.16
N ILE A 66 24.86 -12.67 -4.47
CA ILE A 66 24.83 -13.73 -5.49
C ILE A 66 26.01 -14.71 -5.30
N SER A 67 27.21 -14.19 -5.07
CA SER A 67 28.41 -15.01 -4.84
C SER A 67 28.24 -15.93 -3.62
N GLU A 68 27.66 -15.41 -2.54
CA GLU A 68 27.38 -16.18 -1.32
C GLU A 68 26.30 -17.25 -1.53
N VAL A 69 25.24 -16.94 -2.26
CA VAL A 69 24.18 -17.90 -2.62
C VAL A 69 24.76 -19.04 -3.47
N LYS A 70 25.63 -18.72 -4.43
CA LYS A 70 26.32 -19.73 -5.25
C LYS A 70 27.25 -20.60 -4.39
N ALA A 71 28.01 -20.01 -3.48
CA ALA A 71 28.93 -20.73 -2.60
C ALA A 71 28.23 -21.64 -1.57
N SER A 72 27.04 -21.24 -1.10
CA SER A 72 26.24 -22.01 -0.13
C SER A 72 25.45 -23.17 -0.75
N GLY A 73 25.44 -23.31 -2.08
CA GLY A 73 24.70 -24.36 -2.77
C GLY A 73 23.18 -24.18 -2.69
N LEU A 74 22.68 -23.01 -2.27
CA LEU A 74 21.26 -22.68 -2.15
C LEU A 74 20.51 -22.62 -3.50
N GLY A 75 21.22 -22.81 -4.62
CA GLY A 75 20.66 -23.16 -5.93
C GLY A 75 20.44 -21.97 -6.87
N GLU A 76 20.31 -22.27 -8.17
CA GLU A 76 20.15 -21.30 -9.26
C GLU A 76 18.89 -20.43 -9.12
N GLN A 77 17.85 -20.92 -8.45
CA GLN A 77 16.59 -20.18 -8.28
C GLN A 77 16.78 -18.89 -7.46
N PHE A 78 17.58 -18.93 -6.39
CA PHE A 78 17.86 -17.73 -5.59
C PHE A 78 18.75 -16.75 -6.35
N VAL A 79 19.69 -17.25 -7.17
CA VAL A 79 20.49 -16.41 -8.07
C VAL A 79 19.59 -15.67 -9.05
N GLN A 80 18.65 -16.36 -9.68
CA GLN A 80 17.70 -15.75 -10.62
C GLN A 80 16.86 -14.67 -9.93
N ILE A 81 16.37 -14.90 -8.70
CA ILE A 81 15.63 -13.88 -7.94
C ILE A 81 16.49 -12.63 -7.73
N LEU A 82 17.75 -12.79 -7.30
CA LEU A 82 18.65 -11.67 -7.08
C LEU A 82 18.99 -10.92 -8.39
N GLU A 83 19.19 -11.64 -9.49
CA GLU A 83 19.40 -11.04 -10.81
C GLU A 83 18.16 -10.24 -11.26
N THR A 84 16.95 -10.74 -11.01
CA THR A 84 15.71 -9.99 -11.26
C THR A 84 15.64 -8.73 -10.39
N VAL A 85 16.03 -8.80 -9.10
CA VAL A 85 16.08 -7.61 -8.23
C VAL A 85 17.06 -6.58 -8.78
N ILE A 86 18.27 -6.98 -9.16
CA ILE A 86 19.29 -6.10 -9.73
C ILE A 86 18.76 -5.41 -10.99
N ASN A 87 18.24 -6.18 -11.94
CA ASN A 87 17.74 -5.63 -13.20
C ASN A 87 16.53 -4.72 -12.98
N HIS A 88 15.66 -5.06 -12.02
CA HIS A 88 14.56 -4.20 -11.61
C HIS A 88 15.05 -2.87 -11.00
N THR A 89 16.04 -2.92 -10.11
CA THR A 89 16.63 -1.70 -9.50
C THR A 89 17.25 -0.79 -10.54
N ILE A 90 18.04 -1.34 -11.48
CA ILE A 90 18.62 -0.59 -12.60
C ILE A 90 17.52 0.05 -13.45
N PHE A 91 16.49 -0.72 -13.83
CA PHE A 91 15.39 -0.25 -14.64
C PHE A 91 14.61 0.88 -13.94
N VAL A 92 14.25 0.70 -12.67
CA VAL A 92 13.54 1.72 -11.90
C VAL A 92 14.39 2.97 -11.77
N ASN A 93 15.70 2.87 -11.49
CA ASN A 93 16.55 4.04 -11.33
C ASN A 93 16.70 4.82 -12.65
N ASN A 94 16.96 4.13 -13.75
CA ASN A 94 17.38 4.78 -15.00
C ASN A 94 16.21 5.15 -15.90
N GLU A 95 15.15 4.33 -15.94
CA GLU A 95 14.08 4.46 -16.94
C GLU A 95 12.74 4.87 -16.32
N ALA A 96 12.43 4.36 -15.12
CA ALA A 96 11.08 4.43 -14.56
C ALA A 96 10.97 5.21 -13.24
N PHE A 97 12.02 5.92 -12.81
CA PHE A 97 12.12 6.48 -11.45
C PHE A 97 10.93 7.37 -11.08
N TYR A 98 10.75 8.45 -11.85
CA TYR A 98 9.68 9.41 -11.60
C TYR A 98 8.31 8.78 -11.79
N MET A 99 8.14 7.94 -12.81
CA MET A 99 6.86 7.25 -13.05
C MET A 99 6.48 6.36 -11.87
N THR A 100 7.43 5.60 -11.33
CA THR A 100 7.25 4.72 -10.18
C THR A 100 6.87 5.51 -8.93
N HIS A 101 7.61 6.58 -8.61
CA HIS A 101 7.31 7.37 -7.41
C HIS A 101 6.04 8.21 -7.53
N LEU A 102 5.72 8.77 -8.71
CA LEU A 102 4.50 9.54 -8.92
C LEU A 102 3.25 8.65 -8.85
N THR A 103 3.28 7.47 -9.46
CA THR A 103 2.16 6.51 -9.36
C THR A 103 2.01 5.95 -7.94
N THR A 104 3.12 5.79 -7.21
CA THR A 104 3.10 5.49 -5.78
C THR A 104 2.41 6.62 -5.00
N LEU A 105 2.76 7.89 -5.23
CA LEU A 105 2.09 9.02 -4.60
C LEU A 105 0.58 9.06 -4.89
N ILE A 106 0.17 8.88 -6.15
CA ILE A 106 -1.24 8.82 -6.54
C ILE A 106 -1.95 7.73 -5.74
N THR A 107 -1.35 6.54 -5.67
CA THR A 107 -1.88 5.42 -4.91
C THR A 107 -2.04 5.76 -3.43
N LEU A 108 -1.00 6.31 -2.80
CA LEU A 108 -1.01 6.68 -1.39
C LEU A 108 -2.06 7.76 -1.08
N LEU A 109 -2.31 8.70 -1.99
CA LEU A 109 -3.38 9.69 -1.84
C LEU A 109 -4.76 9.01 -1.84
N VAL A 110 -5.00 8.03 -2.72
CA VAL A 110 -6.24 7.23 -2.69
C VAL A 110 -6.36 6.48 -1.35
N GLY A 111 -5.27 5.89 -0.86
CA GLY A 111 -5.20 5.24 0.44
C GLY A 111 -5.51 6.18 1.61
N LEU A 112 -4.96 7.40 1.59
CA LEU A 112 -5.19 8.42 2.61
C LEU A 112 -6.66 8.86 2.64
N VAL A 113 -7.24 9.13 1.47
CA VAL A 113 -8.66 9.50 1.34
C VAL A 113 -9.54 8.35 1.83
N SER A 114 -9.20 7.11 1.48
CA SER A 114 -9.88 5.91 1.95
C SER A 114 -9.94 5.84 3.48
N ILE A 115 -8.81 5.95 4.18
CA ILE A 115 -8.79 5.86 5.65
C ILE A 115 -9.52 7.03 6.31
N VAL A 116 -9.45 8.25 5.74
CA VAL A 116 -10.19 9.41 6.25
C VAL A 116 -11.71 9.17 6.17
N PHE A 117 -12.20 8.57 5.08
CA PHE A 117 -13.62 8.21 4.98
C PHE A 117 -14.01 7.08 5.92
N MET A 118 -13.12 6.11 6.18
CA MET A 118 -13.39 5.05 7.15
C MET A 118 -13.44 5.57 8.59
N LEU A 119 -12.61 6.57 8.95
CA LEU A 119 -12.73 7.28 10.25
C LEU A 119 -14.06 8.05 10.37
N LYS A 120 -14.60 8.53 9.26
CA LYS A 120 -15.94 9.14 9.18
C LYS A 120 -17.06 8.12 9.06
N LEU A 121 -16.76 6.82 9.21
CA LEU A 121 -17.71 5.70 9.09
C LEU A 121 -18.52 5.72 7.77
N LYS A 122 -17.90 6.11 6.66
CA LYS A 122 -18.54 6.07 5.33
C LYS A 122 -18.09 4.84 4.54
N LYS A 123 -19.04 4.11 3.95
CA LYS A 123 -18.73 2.89 3.15
C LYS A 123 -17.83 3.16 1.94
N ILE A 124 -17.90 4.36 1.38
CA ILE A 124 -17.03 4.75 0.25
C ILE A 124 -15.53 4.61 0.60
N GLY A 125 -15.16 4.81 1.87
CA GLY A 125 -13.77 4.62 2.31
C GLY A 125 -13.28 3.19 2.12
N PHE A 126 -14.14 2.20 2.37
CA PHE A 126 -13.83 0.79 2.15
C PHE A 126 -13.65 0.46 0.65
N HIS A 127 -14.52 0.98 -0.22
CA HIS A 127 -14.37 0.76 -1.66
C HIS A 127 -13.11 1.42 -2.23
N LEU A 128 -12.77 2.62 -1.74
CA LEU A 128 -11.50 3.28 -2.06
C LEU A 128 -10.30 2.49 -1.52
N TYR A 129 -10.44 1.80 -0.38
CA TYR A 129 -9.39 0.93 0.16
C TYR A 129 -9.10 -0.22 -0.79
N ILE A 130 -10.16 -0.89 -1.29
CA ILE A 130 -10.03 -1.96 -2.29
C ILE A 130 -9.30 -1.42 -3.54
N LEU A 131 -9.72 -0.26 -4.05
CA LEU A 131 -9.06 0.35 -5.21
C LEU A 131 -7.56 0.61 -4.93
N TYR A 132 -7.27 1.25 -3.79
CA TYR A 132 -5.91 1.49 -3.31
C TYR A 132 -5.08 0.20 -3.23
N SER A 133 -5.65 -0.91 -2.77
CA SER A 133 -4.97 -2.19 -2.62
C SER A 133 -4.52 -2.83 -3.95
N PHE A 134 -5.22 -2.56 -5.04
CA PHE A 134 -4.89 -3.13 -6.37
C PHE A 134 -4.12 -2.16 -7.27
N LEU A 135 -4.20 -0.86 -7.01
CA LEU A 135 -3.51 0.17 -7.81
C LEU A 135 -2.01 -0.05 -7.98
N PRO A 136 -1.23 -0.44 -6.94
CA PRO A 136 0.21 -0.71 -7.08
C PRO A 136 0.49 -1.82 -8.10
N ILE A 137 -0.34 -2.88 -8.10
CA ILE A 137 -0.18 -4.00 -9.01
C ILE A 137 -0.45 -3.56 -10.44
N VAL A 138 -1.53 -2.79 -10.65
CA VAL A 138 -1.86 -2.24 -11.96
C VAL A 138 -0.73 -1.36 -12.48
N PHE A 139 -0.23 -0.42 -11.68
CA PHE A 139 0.86 0.46 -12.09
C PHE A 139 2.17 -0.30 -12.33
N MET A 140 2.50 -1.29 -11.50
CA MET A 140 3.69 -2.11 -11.69
C MET A 140 3.67 -2.81 -13.05
N TYR A 141 2.55 -3.40 -13.48
CA TYR A 141 2.45 -4.05 -14.81
C TYR A 141 2.33 -3.07 -15.99
N ILE A 142 2.04 -1.80 -15.74
CA ILE A 142 2.05 -0.74 -16.77
C ILE A 142 3.47 -0.20 -16.97
N ILE A 143 4.23 -0.06 -15.89
CA ILE A 143 5.54 0.61 -15.89
C ILE A 143 6.68 -0.36 -16.12
N THR A 144 6.62 -1.53 -15.48
CA THR A 144 7.74 -2.46 -15.39
C THR A 144 7.56 -3.65 -16.34
N PRO A 145 8.58 -4.01 -17.14
CA PRO A 145 8.57 -5.23 -17.94
C PRO A 145 8.29 -6.48 -17.08
N SER A 146 7.49 -7.41 -17.61
CA SER A 146 6.99 -8.55 -16.84
C SER A 146 8.07 -9.48 -16.28
N GLU A 147 9.20 -9.58 -16.97
CA GLU A 147 10.38 -10.36 -16.60
C GLU A 147 11.16 -9.75 -15.42
N LEU A 148 10.97 -8.45 -15.15
CA LEU A 148 11.55 -7.74 -14.01
C LEU A 148 10.62 -7.76 -12.79
N ILE A 149 9.41 -8.29 -12.93
CA ILE A 149 8.43 -8.39 -11.86
C ILE A 149 8.61 -9.70 -11.11
N LEU A 150 8.93 -9.61 -9.82
CA LEU A 150 8.95 -10.78 -8.94
C LEU A 150 7.52 -11.24 -8.63
N THR A 151 7.09 -12.34 -9.25
CA THR A 151 5.76 -12.95 -9.02
C THR A 151 5.48 -13.19 -7.54
N PHE A 152 6.49 -13.59 -6.76
CA PHE A 152 6.34 -13.77 -5.31
C PHE A 152 5.92 -12.48 -4.59
N SER A 153 6.48 -11.32 -4.97
CA SER A 153 6.10 -10.01 -4.41
C SER A 153 4.63 -9.67 -4.69
N VAL A 154 4.15 -9.98 -5.90
CA VAL A 154 2.74 -9.79 -6.28
C VAL A 154 1.83 -10.65 -5.42
N ILE A 155 2.16 -11.93 -5.24
CA ILE A 155 1.37 -12.86 -4.42
C ILE A 155 1.26 -12.36 -2.98
N ILE A 156 2.39 -11.97 -2.37
CA ILE A 156 2.39 -11.42 -0.99
C ILE A 156 1.56 -10.15 -0.89
N THR A 157 1.64 -9.27 -1.90
CA THR A 157 0.83 -8.04 -1.95
C THR A 157 -0.66 -8.36 -2.03
N VAL A 158 -1.07 -9.27 -2.91
CA VAL A 158 -2.48 -9.68 -3.06
C VAL A 158 -3.01 -10.32 -1.77
N ILE A 159 -2.25 -11.22 -1.15
CA ILE A 159 -2.66 -11.88 0.09
C ILE A 159 -2.83 -10.86 1.22
N THR A 160 -1.86 -9.95 1.39
CA THR A 160 -1.92 -8.90 2.40
C THR A 160 -3.11 -7.97 2.17
N SER A 161 -3.31 -7.53 0.93
CA SER A 161 -4.44 -6.70 0.52
C SER A 161 -5.78 -7.38 0.77
N ALA A 162 -5.92 -8.66 0.40
CA ALA A 162 -7.13 -9.44 0.63
C ALA A 162 -7.42 -9.62 2.12
N LEU A 163 -6.38 -9.89 2.92
CA LEU A 163 -6.49 -10.00 4.37
C LEU A 163 -7.04 -8.70 4.98
N PHE A 164 -6.43 -7.55 4.68
CA PHE A 164 -6.89 -6.28 5.22
C PHE A 164 -8.28 -5.88 4.68
N ALA A 165 -8.57 -6.12 3.41
CA ALA A 165 -9.90 -5.89 2.85
C ALA A 165 -10.96 -6.73 3.59
N LEU A 166 -10.68 -7.98 3.93
CA LEU A 166 -11.58 -8.80 4.74
C LEU A 166 -11.76 -8.20 6.13
N LEU A 167 -10.67 -7.81 6.81
CA LEU A 167 -10.73 -7.22 8.16
C LEU A 167 -11.52 -5.90 8.20
N TYR A 168 -11.34 -5.04 7.20
CA TYR A 168 -12.17 -3.84 7.03
C TYR A 168 -13.62 -4.19 6.69
N GLY A 169 -13.83 -5.20 5.85
CA GLY A 169 -15.14 -5.72 5.48
C GLY A 169 -15.99 -6.14 6.68
N LEU A 170 -15.37 -6.79 7.69
CA LEU A 170 -16.03 -7.15 8.95
C LEU A 170 -16.56 -5.94 9.74
N ASN A 171 -16.04 -4.74 9.47
CA ASN A 171 -16.46 -3.49 10.08
C ASN A 171 -17.52 -2.72 9.26
N LEU A 172 -17.91 -3.20 8.07
CA LEU A 172 -18.86 -2.49 7.19
C LEU A 172 -20.22 -2.22 7.84
N LYS A 173 -20.68 -3.10 8.73
CA LYS A 173 -21.92 -2.90 9.51
C LYS A 173 -21.91 -1.63 10.36
N HIS A 174 -20.73 -1.10 10.67
CA HIS A 174 -20.58 0.14 11.43
C HIS A 174 -20.57 1.38 10.52
N MET A 175 -20.32 1.21 9.22
CA MET A 175 -20.24 2.28 8.23
C MET A 175 -21.60 2.52 7.55
N LYS A 176 -21.91 3.78 7.23
CA LYS A 176 -23.11 4.18 6.50
C LYS A 176 -22.79 4.40 5.03
#